data_AF-A0A0T9R9Z2-F1
#
_entry.id   AF-A0A0T9R9Z2-F1
#
_cell.length_a   1.000
_cell.length_b   1.000
_cell.length_c   1.000
_cell.angle_alpha   90.00
_cell.angle_beta   90.00
_cell.angle_gamma   90.00
#
_symmetry.space_group_name_H-M   'P 1'
#
loop_
_entity.id
_entity.type
_entity.pdbx_description
1 polymer ?
#
loop_
_entity_poly.entity_id
_entity_poly.type
_entity_poly.pdbx_seq_one_letter_code
_entity_poly.pdbx_strand_id
1 'polypeptide(L)'
;MEQHSAFEDRLPAGWMLFLLEFIECSEIPSAPEVVYLAEKSGTIIITKEEFNGKDVGGIICANNVEIELAANGHLPKWFDL
;
A
#
# COMPACT_ATOMS: atom_id res chain seq x y z
N MET A 1 0.86 19.56 0.48
CA MET A 1 1.33 18.47 1.36
C MET A 1 2.54 17.89 0.67
N GLU A 2 3.68 17.79 1.34
CA GLU A 2 4.81 17.02 0.79
C GLU A 2 4.36 15.57 0.64
N GLN A 3 4.50 15.03 -0.57
CA GLN A 3 4.17 13.66 -0.87
C GLN A 3 5.39 12.82 -0.53
N HIS A 4 5.28 12.00 0.52
CA HIS A 4 6.34 11.10 0.96
C HIS A 4 6.08 9.66 0.48
N SER A 5 5.82 9.47 -0.81
CA SER A 5 5.66 8.15 -1.44
C SER A 5 6.93 7.70 -2.16
N ALA A 6 7.09 6.40 -2.37
CA ALA A 6 8.20 5.80 -3.10
C ALA A 6 8.11 6.10 -4.62
N PHE A 7 6.90 6.28 -5.13
CA PHE A 7 6.63 6.58 -6.55
C PHE A 7 5.79 7.85 -6.67
N GLU A 8 6.15 8.72 -7.62
CA GLU A 8 5.38 9.94 -7.93
C GLU A 8 4.18 9.65 -8.86
N ASP A 9 4.27 8.59 -9.68
CA ASP A 9 3.28 8.26 -10.72
C ASP A 9 2.25 7.20 -10.31
N ARG A 10 2.33 6.69 -9.07
CA ARG A 10 1.46 5.60 -8.56
C ARG A 10 0.65 6.02 -7.34
N LEU A 11 -0.39 5.23 -7.05
CA LEU A 11 -1.16 5.36 -5.82
C LEU A 11 -0.23 5.23 -4.60
N PRO A 12 -0.22 6.20 -3.67
CA PRO A 12 0.50 6.07 -2.42
C PRO A 12 -0.25 5.13 -1.47
N ALA A 13 0.49 4.32 -0.70
CA ALA A 13 -0.12 3.42 0.27
C ALA A 13 -0.60 4.16 1.53
N GLY A 14 0.15 5.17 1.96
CA GLY A 14 -0.19 5.96 3.15
C GLY A 14 -0.41 5.08 4.38
N TRP A 15 -1.52 5.28 5.10
CA TRP A 15 -1.91 4.40 6.21
C TRP A 15 -2.50 3.09 5.70
N MET A 16 -3.47 3.18 4.78
CA MET A 16 -4.21 2.05 4.25
C MET A 16 -4.43 2.25 2.76
N LEU A 17 -4.31 1.17 2.01
CA LEU A 17 -4.58 1.12 0.58
C LEU A 17 -5.60 0.02 0.29
N PHE A 18 -6.63 0.35 -0.48
CA PHE A 18 -7.59 -0.63 -0.99
C PHE A 18 -7.36 -0.86 -2.48
N LEU A 19 -7.21 -2.12 -2.88
CA LEU A 19 -7.07 -2.54 -4.27
C LEU A 19 -8.15 -3.56 -4.62
N LEU A 20 -8.72 -3.47 -5.84
CA LEU A 20 -9.77 -4.36 -6.34
C LEU A 20 -9.20 -5.66 -6.92
N GLU A 21 -8.33 -6.31 -6.16
CA GLU A 21 -7.74 -7.60 -6.48
C GLU A 21 -7.43 -8.38 -5.19
N PHE A 22 -7.18 -9.68 -5.34
CA PHE A 22 -6.66 -10.52 -4.27
C PHE A 22 -5.13 -10.42 -4.23
N ILE A 23 -4.57 -10.16 -3.05
CA ILE A 23 -3.11 -10.06 -2.83
C ILE A 23 -2.76 -10.95 -1.65
N GLU A 24 -1.79 -11.84 -1.81
CA GLU A 24 -1.33 -12.69 -0.72
C GLU A 24 -0.39 -11.93 0.22
N CYS A 25 -0.47 -12.22 1.53
CA CYS A 25 0.43 -11.59 2.51
C CYS A 25 1.92 -11.87 2.22
N SER A 26 2.22 -12.97 1.53
CA SER A 26 3.57 -13.36 1.11
C SER A 26 4.17 -12.42 0.06
N GLU A 27 3.34 -11.72 -0.70
CA GLU A 27 3.76 -10.78 -1.75
C GLU A 27 4.14 -9.41 -1.18
N ILE A 28 3.64 -9.08 0.01
CA ILE A 28 3.83 -7.79 0.69
C ILE A 28 4.24 -7.97 2.17
N PRO A 29 5.41 -8.58 2.44
CA PRO A 29 5.84 -8.92 3.81
C PRO A 29 6.05 -7.71 4.74
N SER A 30 6.16 -6.48 4.20
CA SER A 30 6.24 -5.26 5.01
C SER A 30 4.90 -4.80 5.56
N ALA A 31 3.77 -5.31 5.05
CA ALA A 31 2.45 -4.97 5.57
C ALA A 31 2.16 -5.74 6.86
N PRO A 32 1.92 -5.07 8.01
CA PRO A 32 1.53 -5.75 9.25
C PRO A 32 0.21 -6.51 9.13
N GLU A 33 -0.71 -6.04 8.30
CA GLU A 33 -2.02 -6.66 8.12
C GLU A 33 -2.53 -6.50 6.68
N VAL A 34 -3.10 -7.58 6.16
CA VAL A 34 -3.68 -7.68 4.82
C VAL A 34 -5.03 -8.37 4.96
N VAL A 35 -6.11 -7.65 4.61
CA VAL A 35 -7.48 -8.12 4.79
C VAL A 35 -8.15 -8.27 3.43
N TYR A 36 -8.39 -9.51 3.02
CA TYR A 36 -9.17 -9.79 1.83
C TYR A 36 -10.68 -9.70 2.11
N LEU A 37 -11.38 -8.86 1.35
CA LEU A 37 -12.83 -8.67 1.38
C LEU A 37 -13.47 -9.44 0.21
N ALA A 38 -13.87 -10.68 0.46
CA ALA A 38 -14.39 -11.58 -0.57
C ALA A 38 -15.61 -10.99 -1.31
N GLU A 39 -16.50 -10.28 -0.61
CA GLU A 39 -17.69 -9.64 -1.18
C GLU A 39 -17.40 -8.42 -2.05
N LYS A 40 -16.18 -7.86 -1.94
CA LYS A 40 -15.71 -6.75 -2.77
C LYS A 40 -14.68 -7.18 -3.80
N SER A 41 -14.24 -8.44 -3.74
CA SER A 41 -13.12 -8.97 -4.54
C SER A 41 -11.91 -8.05 -4.48
N GLY A 42 -11.60 -7.54 -3.28
CA GLY A 42 -10.53 -6.58 -3.07
C GLY A 42 -9.84 -6.77 -1.74
N THR A 43 -8.69 -6.14 -1.59
CA THR A 43 -7.79 -6.30 -0.45
C THR A 43 -7.53 -4.94 0.18
N ILE A 44 -7.68 -4.84 1.51
CA ILE A 44 -7.21 -3.71 2.30
C ILE A 44 -5.82 -4.07 2.83
N ILE A 45 -4.86 -3.19 2.58
CA ILE A 45 -3.48 -3.32 3.03
C ILE A 45 -3.25 -2.24 4.06
N ILE A 46 -2.84 -2.63 5.27
CA ILE A 46 -2.54 -1.71 6.37
C ILE A 46 -1.02 -1.64 6.50
N THR A 47 -0.45 -0.44 6.41
CA THR A 47 1.02 -0.25 6.40
C THR A 47 1.59 -0.10 7.81
N LYS A 48 0.77 0.33 8.78
CA LYS A 48 1.14 0.57 10.18
C LYS A 48 -0.11 0.65 11.06
N GLU A 49 0.00 0.30 12.34
CA GLU A 49 -1.11 0.43 13.31
C GLU A 49 -1.55 1.89 13.50
N GLU A 50 -0.58 2.81 13.65
CA GLU A 50 -0.82 4.26 13.74
C GLU A 50 0.00 5.01 12.69
N PHE A 51 -0.66 5.83 11.87
CA PHE A 51 -0.01 6.57 10.78
C PHE A 51 -0.40 8.04 10.80
N ASN A 52 0.59 8.93 10.93
CA ASN A 52 0.38 10.37 10.94
C ASN A 52 0.95 11.10 9.70
N GLY A 53 1.60 10.37 8.79
CA GLY A 53 2.18 10.89 7.54
C GLY A 53 3.35 11.86 7.71
N LYS A 54 3.88 12.02 8.93
CA LYS A 54 4.96 12.96 9.26
C LYS A 54 6.16 12.27 9.90
N ASP A 55 5.94 11.15 10.60
CA ASP A 55 7.03 10.39 11.19
C ASP A 55 7.75 9.54 10.14
N VAL A 56 9.08 9.59 10.17
CA VAL A 56 9.94 8.89 9.22
C VAL A 56 9.68 7.38 9.23
N GLY A 57 9.38 6.80 10.39
CA GLY A 57 9.10 5.37 10.50
C GLY A 57 7.84 4.96 9.73
N GLY A 58 6.75 5.71 9.89
CA GLY A 58 5.50 5.49 9.16
C GLY A 58 5.70 5.63 7.66
N ILE A 59 6.39 6.69 7.23
CA ILE A 59 6.74 6.91 5.82
C ILE A 59 7.53 5.73 5.26
N ILE A 60 8.54 5.22 5.97
CA ILE A 60 9.32 4.06 5.53
C ILE A 60 8.44 2.81 5.42
N CYS A 61 7.56 2.54 6.40
CA CYS A 61 6.65 1.39 6.33
C CYS A 61 5.74 1.46 5.09
N ALA A 62 5.13 2.62 4.82
CA ALA A 62 4.29 2.82 3.65
C ALA A 62 5.07 2.64 2.34
N ASN A 63 6.27 3.22 2.25
CA ASN A 63 7.10 3.13 1.05
C ASN A 63 7.58 1.71 0.77
N ASN A 64 7.90 0.92 1.80
CA ASN A 64 8.26 -0.48 1.62
C ASN A 64 7.10 -1.28 1.02
N VAL A 65 5.88 -1.07 1.53
CA VAL A 65 4.66 -1.69 0.98
C VAL A 65 4.44 -1.25 -0.47
N GLU A 66 4.62 0.03 -0.81
CA GLU A 66 4.52 0.52 -2.18
C GLU A 66 5.52 -0.18 -3.12
N ILE A 67 6.78 -0.33 -2.68
CA ILE A 67 7.83 -1.00 -3.45
C ILE A 67 7.48 -2.48 -3.70
N GLU A 68 7.01 -3.19 -2.67
CA GLU A 68 6.60 -4.59 -2.77
C GLU A 68 5.39 -4.78 -3.70
N LEU A 69 4.36 -3.94 -3.57
CA LEU A 69 3.21 -3.95 -4.47
C LEU A 69 3.62 -3.65 -5.92
N ALA A 70 4.52 -2.69 -6.12
CA ALA A 70 5.01 -2.34 -7.46
C ALA A 70 5.87 -3.46 -8.07
N ALA A 71 6.69 -4.13 -7.26
CA ALA A 71 7.54 -5.25 -7.69
C ALA A 71 6.72 -6.47 -8.13
N ASN A 72 5.58 -6.72 -7.47
CA ASN A 72 4.65 -7.81 -7.82
C ASN A 72 3.58 -7.39 -8.85
N GLY A 73 3.55 -6.12 -9.27
CA GLY A 73 2.65 -5.63 -10.33
C GLY A 73 1.25 -5.20 -9.86
N HIS A 74 1.02 -5.12 -8.55
CA HIS A 74 -0.26 -4.73 -7.94
C HIS A 74 -0.45 -3.23 -7.81
N LEU A 75 0.63 -2.42 -7.77
CA LEU A 75 0.49 -0.98 -7.51
C LEU A 75 0.11 -0.20 -8.79
N PRO A 76 -1.12 0.31 -8.93
CA PRO A 76 -1.55 0.96 -10.17
C PRO A 76 -0.94 2.35 -10.31
N LYS A 77 -0.80 2.82 -11.56
CA LYS A 77 -0.50 4.22 -11.84
C LYS A 77 -1.77 5.06 -11.74
N TRP A 78 -1.61 6.36 -11.48
CA TRP A 78 -2.74 7.29 -11.44
C TRP A 78 -3.61 7.29 -12.70
N PHE A 79 -3.00 7.03 -13.86
CA PHE A 79 -3.68 7.04 -15.16
C PHE A 79 -4.34 5.71 -15.53
N ASP A 80 -4.16 4.67 -14.71
CA ASP A 80 -4.75 3.34 -14.93
C ASP A 80 -6.08 3.15 -14.17
N LEU A 81 -6.50 4.16 -13.39
CA LEU A 81 -7.71 4.17 -12.56
C LEU A 81 -8.95 4.69 -13.29
#